data_AF-A0AAZ3ST29-F1
#
_entry.id   AF-A0AAZ3ST29-F1
#
_cell.length_a   1.000
_cell.length_b   1.000
_cell.length_c   1.000
_cell.angle_alpha   90.00
_cell.angle_beta   90.00
_cell.angle_gamma   90.00
#
_symmetry.space_group_name_H-M   'P 1'
#
loop_
_entity.id
_entity.type
_entity.pdbx_description
1 polymer ?
#
loop_
_entity_poly.entity_id
_entity_poly.type
_entity_poly.pdbx_seq_one_letter_code
_entity_poly.pdbx_strand_id
1 'polypeptide(L)'
;MVVLTNNNEEQDIILIEERKCTSLPNSPAKRVSPTKKKQFFINQAIRNSDLTPRAKGKKSQRRQENSRYLANLLEKDECSKDEAEVCSDPALPSIFTEACTNGNYMEQWNDFMNRSGEEQEKLLALLEEEAKRSNSNKLPKDQREAFTAQDYFQRIDRRLRATLKRKQIPIGTLEVLEENLLSFFGAQPHSVYTTNLGSSFERLLLHAVCQYMDLVSASSDCNGARQTDVMNKQEGLFQPPSPMLSAYLEHMS
;
A
#
# COMPACT_ATOMS: atom_id res chain seq x y z
N MET A 1 15.54 7.67 -73.41
CA MET A 1 15.82 6.47 -74.23
C MET A 1 16.89 5.67 -73.49
N VAL A 2 16.68 4.36 -73.34
CA VAL A 2 17.33 3.46 -72.38
C VAL A 2 18.58 2.79 -72.99
N VAL A 3 19.41 2.20 -72.12
CA VAL A 3 20.30 1.02 -72.28
C VAL A 3 21.79 1.36 -72.39
N LEU A 4 22.57 1.29 -71.29
CA LEU A 4 23.36 0.15 -70.74
C LEU A 4 24.57 -0.27 -71.61
N THR A 5 25.78 -0.33 -71.01
CA THR A 5 26.43 -1.58 -70.53
C THR A 5 27.87 -1.33 -70.00
N ASN A 6 28.13 -1.78 -68.76
CA ASN A 6 29.25 -2.59 -68.24
C ASN A 6 30.69 -2.48 -68.81
N ASN A 7 31.69 -2.21 -67.95
CA ASN A 7 32.65 -3.19 -67.36
C ASN A 7 34.00 -2.57 -66.90
N ASN A 8 34.41 -2.99 -65.70
CA ASN A 8 35.76 -3.27 -65.16
C ASN A 8 36.95 -2.28 -65.14
N GLU A 9 37.53 -2.23 -63.93
CA GLU A 9 38.98 -2.28 -63.57
C GLU A 9 39.86 -1.01 -63.60
N GLU A 10 40.37 -0.65 -62.41
CA GLU A 10 41.76 -0.23 -62.06
C GLU A 10 41.70 0.31 -60.61
N GLN A 11 41.96 -0.47 -59.55
CA GLN A 11 43.25 -0.84 -58.94
C GLN A 11 44.25 0.32 -58.80
N ASP A 12 44.40 0.83 -57.58
CA ASP A 12 45.60 1.51 -57.13
C ASP A 12 46.10 0.90 -55.81
N ILE A 13 47.38 0.55 -55.83
CA ILE A 13 48.10 -0.36 -54.95
C ILE A 13 48.74 0.45 -53.81
N ILE A 14 48.54 0.06 -52.55
CA ILE A 14 49.37 0.54 -51.43
C ILE A 14 49.97 -0.67 -50.68
N LEU A 15 51.30 -0.71 -50.72
CA LEU A 15 52.23 -1.72 -50.24
C LEU A 15 52.06 -2.02 -48.74
N ILE A 16 51.85 -3.29 -48.39
CA ILE A 16 51.96 -3.79 -47.00
C ILE A 16 53.41 -4.25 -46.80
N GLU A 17 54.19 -3.45 -46.09
CA GLU A 17 55.52 -3.83 -45.61
C GLU A 17 55.38 -4.73 -44.37
N GLU A 18 55.81 -5.99 -44.50
CA GLU A 18 55.78 -7.01 -43.46
C GLU A 18 56.70 -6.63 -42.28
N ARG A 19 56.12 -6.05 -41.21
CA ARG A 19 56.79 -5.99 -39.91
C ARG A 19 56.49 -7.23 -39.10
N LYS A 20 57.49 -8.11 -39.07
CA LYS A 20 57.61 -9.29 -38.22
C LYS A 20 57.63 -8.87 -36.73
N CYS A 21 56.47 -8.88 -36.07
CA CYS A 21 56.40 -8.72 -34.61
C CYS A 21 56.42 -10.09 -33.93
N THR A 22 57.51 -10.31 -33.21
CA THR A 22 57.81 -11.43 -32.34
C THR A 22 56.75 -11.61 -31.25
N SER A 23 56.37 -12.87 -31.02
CA SER A 23 55.41 -13.32 -30.00
C SER A 23 55.77 -12.81 -28.60
N LEU A 24 54.84 -12.09 -27.96
CA LEU A 24 54.91 -11.80 -26.53
C LEU A 24 54.26 -12.93 -25.70
N PRO A 25 54.81 -13.23 -24.51
CA PRO A 25 54.45 -14.41 -23.72
C PRO A 25 53.05 -14.33 -23.12
N ASN A 26 52.36 -15.48 -23.12
CA ASN A 26 51.06 -15.72 -22.52
C ASN A 26 50.94 -15.12 -21.10
N SER A 27 50.01 -14.18 -20.93
CA SER A 27 49.52 -13.77 -19.61
C SER A 27 48.67 -14.91 -19.01
N PRO A 28 48.79 -15.25 -17.72
CA PRO A 28 48.04 -16.34 -17.12
C PRO A 28 46.61 -15.86 -16.88
N ALA A 29 45.77 -15.91 -17.90
CA ALA A 29 44.34 -15.84 -17.74
C ALA A 29 43.93 -17.05 -16.89
N LYS A 30 43.77 -16.85 -15.57
CA LYS A 30 43.14 -17.82 -14.67
C LYS A 30 41.83 -18.23 -15.35
N ARG A 31 41.78 -19.45 -15.88
CA ARG A 31 40.58 -20.04 -16.49
C ARG A 31 39.58 -20.25 -15.37
N VAL A 32 38.84 -19.20 -15.04
CA VAL A 32 37.68 -19.28 -14.16
C VAL A 32 36.68 -20.19 -14.87
N SER A 33 36.30 -21.29 -14.22
CA SER A 33 35.35 -22.24 -14.80
C SER A 33 34.09 -21.52 -15.29
N PRO A 34 33.44 -21.98 -16.38
CA PRO A 34 32.22 -21.34 -16.90
C PRO A 34 31.16 -21.09 -15.82
N THR A 35 31.08 -21.99 -14.84
CA THR A 35 30.20 -21.87 -13.66
C THR A 35 30.57 -20.70 -12.74
N LYS A 36 31.86 -20.50 -12.43
CA LYS A 36 32.32 -19.36 -11.62
C LYS A 36 32.20 -18.04 -12.40
N LYS A 37 32.37 -18.06 -13.73
CA LYS A 37 32.14 -16.91 -14.61
C LYS A 37 30.66 -16.52 -14.64
N LYS A 38 29.75 -17.50 -14.73
CA LYS A 38 28.30 -17.30 -14.61
C LYS A 38 27.92 -16.75 -13.23
N GLN A 39 28.47 -17.30 -12.14
CA GLN A 39 28.23 -16.81 -10.78
C GLN A 39 28.72 -15.38 -10.58
N PHE A 40 29.87 -15.02 -11.17
CA PHE A 40 30.42 -13.66 -11.14
C PHE A 40 29.46 -12.67 -11.82
N PHE A 41 28.97 -12.99 -13.02
CA PHE A 41 28.00 -12.13 -13.72
C PHE A 41 26.64 -12.07 -13.00
N ILE A 42 26.17 -13.16 -12.38
CA ILE A 42 24.97 -13.17 -11.56
C ILE A 42 25.15 -12.27 -10.32
N ASN A 43 26.27 -12.43 -9.60
CA ASN A 43 26.56 -11.62 -8.41
C ASN A 43 26.81 -10.15 -8.75
N GLN A 44 27.35 -9.87 -9.93
CA GLN A 44 27.50 -8.51 -10.44
C GLN A 44 26.15 -7.92 -10.88
N ALA A 45 25.26 -8.73 -11.46
CA ALA A 45 23.88 -8.31 -11.77
C ALA A 45 23.03 -8.09 -10.52
N ILE A 46 23.24 -8.87 -9.44
CA ILE A 46 22.57 -8.68 -8.14
C ILE A 46 23.10 -7.43 -7.43
N ARG A 47 24.41 -7.17 -7.44
CA ARG A 47 24.96 -5.92 -6.88
C ARG A 47 24.61 -4.68 -7.70
N ASN A 48 24.42 -4.84 -9.00
CA ASN A 48 23.92 -3.78 -9.87
C ASN A 48 22.40 -3.64 -9.83
N SER A 49 21.61 -4.54 -9.22
CA SER A 49 20.14 -4.42 -9.19
C SER A 49 19.64 -3.27 -8.30
N ASP A 50 20.49 -2.76 -7.43
CA ASP A 50 20.22 -1.56 -6.64
C ASP A 50 20.49 -0.26 -7.44
N LEU A 51 21.32 -0.34 -8.50
CA LEU A 51 21.72 0.80 -9.33
C LEU A 51 21.17 0.74 -10.77
N THR A 52 20.60 -0.39 -11.20
CA THR A 52 19.90 -0.53 -12.48
C THR A 52 18.44 -0.85 -12.22
N PRO A 53 17.50 0.06 -12.56
CA PRO A 53 16.10 -0.26 -12.44
C PRO A 53 15.83 -1.48 -13.33
N ARG A 54 15.37 -2.59 -12.73
CA ARG A 54 14.79 -3.73 -13.47
C ARG A 54 13.96 -3.15 -14.60
N ALA A 55 14.08 -3.67 -15.82
CA ALA A 55 13.19 -3.30 -16.93
C ALA A 55 11.75 -3.51 -16.47
N LYS A 56 11.16 -2.47 -15.91
CA LYS A 56 9.83 -2.46 -15.35
C LYS A 56 8.95 -2.48 -16.59
N GLY A 57 8.19 -3.56 -16.82
CA GLY A 57 7.22 -3.56 -17.90
C GLY A 57 6.31 -2.32 -17.79
N LYS A 58 5.69 -1.88 -18.90
CA LYS A 58 4.89 -0.63 -18.95
C LYS A 58 3.99 -0.40 -17.72
N LYS A 59 3.40 -1.47 -17.17
CA LYS A 59 2.60 -1.43 -15.93
C LYS A 59 3.41 -1.03 -14.68
N SER A 60 4.59 -1.59 -14.49
CA SER A 60 5.44 -1.24 -13.34
C SER A 60 6.14 0.11 -13.52
N GLN A 61 6.42 0.52 -14.76
CA GLN A 61 6.89 1.87 -15.04
C GLN A 61 5.80 2.89 -14.69
N ARG A 62 4.56 2.69 -15.16
CA ARG A 62 3.41 3.52 -14.79
C ARG A 62 3.18 3.59 -13.28
N ARG A 63 3.35 2.47 -12.54
CA ARG A 63 3.27 2.47 -11.07
C ARG A 63 4.37 3.32 -10.43
N GLN A 64 5.59 3.25 -10.94
CA GLN A 64 6.71 4.06 -10.44
C GLN A 64 6.53 5.54 -10.78
N GLU A 65 6.10 5.86 -12.00
CA GLU A 65 5.80 7.23 -12.44
C GLU A 65 4.64 7.81 -11.65
N ASN A 66 3.56 7.05 -11.41
CA ASN A 66 2.46 7.47 -10.55
C ASN A 66 2.93 7.68 -9.11
N SER A 67 3.75 6.76 -8.56
CA SER A 67 4.32 6.91 -7.22
C SER A 67 5.22 8.15 -7.12
N ARG A 68 6.02 8.44 -8.15
CA ARG A 68 6.88 9.63 -8.21
C ARG A 68 6.09 10.90 -8.44
N TYR A 69 5.02 10.85 -9.24
CA TYR A 69 4.14 11.99 -9.47
C TYR A 69 3.43 12.37 -8.17
N LEU A 70 2.88 11.39 -7.47
CA LEU A 70 2.31 11.59 -6.14
C LEU A 70 3.37 12.10 -5.16
N ALA A 71 4.58 11.53 -5.13
CA ALA A 71 5.66 12.01 -4.27
C ALA A 71 6.08 13.46 -4.59
N ASN A 72 6.27 13.82 -5.87
CA ASN A 72 6.64 15.17 -6.27
C ASN A 72 5.53 16.20 -5.97
N LEU A 73 4.25 15.83 -6.11
CA LEU A 73 3.14 16.67 -5.67
C LEU A 73 3.18 16.91 -4.15
N LEU A 74 3.83 16.02 -3.40
CA LEU A 74 3.89 15.99 -1.94
C LEU A 74 5.25 16.43 -1.34
N GLU A 75 6.30 16.63 -2.14
CA GLU A 75 7.68 16.92 -1.68
C GLU A 75 7.93 18.40 -1.36
N LYS A 76 6.96 19.29 -1.59
CA LYS A 76 7.13 20.74 -1.38
C LYS A 76 7.08 21.24 0.07
N ASP A 77 7.00 20.37 1.08
CA ASP A 77 6.96 20.84 2.47
C ASP A 77 7.79 19.96 3.40
N GLU A 78 8.83 20.55 3.98
CA GLU A 78 9.80 19.90 4.84
C GLU A 78 9.09 19.24 6.04
N CYS A 79 9.30 17.93 6.16
CA CYS A 79 8.93 17.16 7.34
C CYS A 79 9.80 17.63 8.50
N SER A 80 9.18 18.17 9.55
CA SER A 80 9.83 18.43 10.83
C SER A 80 10.46 17.13 11.35
N LYS A 81 11.68 17.27 11.87
CA LYS A 81 12.62 16.20 12.21
C LYS A 81 12.46 15.69 13.66
N ASP A 82 11.33 15.91 14.30
CA ASP A 82 11.25 15.83 15.77
C ASP A 82 10.75 14.50 16.35
N GLU A 83 10.44 13.49 15.53
CA GLU A 83 9.94 12.20 16.03
C GLU A 83 10.99 11.07 15.95
N ALA A 84 12.26 11.41 16.17
CA ALA A 84 13.36 10.42 16.21
C ALA A 84 13.99 10.24 17.61
N GLU A 85 13.44 10.87 18.65
CA GLU A 85 14.09 10.93 19.97
C GLU A 85 13.17 10.59 21.15
N VAL A 86 12.48 9.45 21.12
CA VAL A 86 12.09 8.69 22.33
C VAL A 86 12.01 7.21 21.97
N CYS A 87 13.14 6.50 21.99
CA CYS A 87 13.13 5.04 21.99
C CYS A 87 14.04 4.52 23.11
N SER A 88 13.73 4.94 24.33
CA SER A 88 14.36 4.42 25.56
C SER A 88 13.44 3.49 26.35
N ASP A 89 12.22 3.21 25.87
CA ASP A 89 11.34 2.23 26.51
C ASP A 89 11.65 0.83 25.98
N PRO A 90 11.87 -0.18 26.85
CA PRO A 90 11.93 -1.56 26.40
C PRO A 90 10.62 -1.89 25.68
N ALA A 91 10.74 -2.48 24.48
CA ALA A 91 9.58 -2.83 23.67
C ALA A 91 8.55 -3.58 24.53
N LEU A 92 7.30 -3.08 24.55
CA LEU A 92 6.19 -3.74 25.21
C LEU A 92 6.14 -5.21 24.76
N PRO A 93 5.93 -6.18 25.67
CA PRO A 93 5.90 -7.58 25.30
C PRO A 93 4.84 -7.79 24.21
N SER A 94 5.20 -8.57 23.19
CA SER A 94 4.26 -8.97 22.14
C SER A 94 3.05 -9.65 22.79
N ILE A 95 1.87 -9.55 22.16
CA ILE A 95 0.65 -10.25 22.62
C ILE A 95 0.94 -11.75 22.84
N PHE A 96 1.79 -12.35 22.00
CA PHE A 96 2.21 -13.75 22.17
C PHE A 96 3.12 -13.96 23.39
N THR A 97 3.99 -12.98 23.68
CA THR A 97 4.84 -13.02 24.87
C THR A 97 3.99 -12.90 26.11
N GLU A 98 3.05 -11.96 26.15
CA GLU A 98 2.12 -11.77 27.25
C GLU A 98 1.24 -12.99 27.46
N ALA A 99 0.68 -13.58 26.39
CA ALA A 99 -0.13 -14.80 26.49
C ALA A 99 0.61 -15.97 27.13
N CYS A 100 1.92 -16.08 26.89
CA CYS A 100 2.76 -17.16 27.41
C CYS A 100 3.38 -16.87 28.79
N THR A 101 3.39 -15.62 29.26
CA THR A 101 4.02 -15.23 30.53
C THR A 101 3.03 -14.75 31.59
N ASN A 102 1.81 -14.39 31.18
CA ASN A 102 0.77 -13.94 32.09
C ASN A 102 0.32 -15.12 32.99
N GLY A 103 0.57 -14.98 34.29
CA GLY A 103 0.27 -16.01 35.28
C GLY A 103 -1.21 -16.40 35.33
N ASN A 104 -2.12 -15.46 35.06
CA ASN A 104 -3.56 -15.72 35.07
C ASN A 104 -3.97 -16.62 33.89
N TYR A 105 -3.45 -16.34 32.69
CA TYR A 105 -3.70 -17.22 31.54
C TYR A 105 -3.05 -18.59 31.75
N MET A 106 -1.83 -18.65 32.27
CA MET A 106 -1.16 -19.92 32.55
C MET A 106 -1.90 -20.79 33.57
N GLU A 107 -2.50 -20.19 34.61
CA GLU A 107 -3.29 -20.92 35.60
C GLU A 107 -4.53 -21.57 34.98
N GLN A 108 -5.28 -20.80 34.17
CA GLN A 108 -6.45 -21.31 33.45
C GLN A 108 -6.07 -22.39 32.43
N TRP A 109 -4.96 -22.19 31.71
CA TRP A 109 -4.43 -23.19 30.77
C TRP A 109 -3.98 -24.46 31.49
N ASN A 110 -3.33 -24.35 32.64
CA ASN A 110 -2.89 -25.49 33.43
C ASN A 110 -4.09 -26.26 34.00
N ASP A 111 -5.09 -25.56 34.53
CA ASP A 111 -6.34 -26.20 34.98
C ASP A 111 -7.04 -26.95 33.84
N PHE A 112 -7.09 -26.35 32.64
CA PHE A 112 -7.63 -27.02 31.46
C PHE A 112 -6.84 -28.29 31.07
N MET A 113 -5.51 -28.19 31.01
CA MET A 113 -4.64 -29.30 30.62
C MET A 113 -4.66 -30.47 31.62
N ASN A 114 -4.98 -30.20 32.88
CA ASN A 114 -5.09 -31.21 33.94
C ASN A 114 -6.47 -31.90 34.01
N ARG A 115 -7.45 -31.48 33.20
CA ARG A 115 -8.77 -32.13 33.10
C ARG A 115 -8.72 -33.39 32.24
N SER A 116 -9.70 -34.27 32.43
CA SER A 116 -9.86 -35.43 31.55
C SER A 116 -10.27 -35.00 30.13
N GLY A 117 -9.95 -35.80 29.11
CA GLY A 117 -10.27 -35.46 27.71
C GLY A 117 -11.77 -35.22 27.46
N GLU A 118 -12.64 -35.98 28.12
CA GLU A 118 -14.10 -35.79 28.03
C GLU A 118 -14.56 -34.46 28.65
N GLU A 119 -13.91 -34.00 29.72
CA GLU A 119 -14.20 -32.70 30.35
C GLU A 119 -13.68 -31.54 29.53
N GLN A 120 -12.51 -31.71 28.89
CA GLN A 120 -11.98 -30.72 27.94
C GLN A 120 -12.93 -30.52 26.77
N GLU A 121 -13.45 -31.60 26.18
CA GLU A 121 -14.39 -31.54 25.06
C GLU A 121 -15.70 -30.86 25.45
N LYS A 122 -16.25 -31.18 26.64
CA LYS A 122 -17.44 -30.50 27.19
C LYS A 122 -17.21 -29.01 27.40
N LEU A 123 -16.05 -28.62 27.94
CA LEU A 123 -15.73 -27.21 28.17
C LEU A 123 -15.59 -26.44 26.85
N LEU A 124 -14.90 -27.01 25.85
CA LEU A 124 -14.76 -26.41 24.53
C LEU A 124 -16.13 -26.24 23.84
N ALA A 125 -17.01 -27.24 23.93
CA ALA A 125 -18.37 -27.15 23.39
C ALA A 125 -19.18 -26.03 24.05
N LEU A 126 -19.10 -25.88 25.38
CA LEU A 126 -19.78 -24.80 26.10
C LEU A 126 -19.26 -23.41 25.69
N LEU A 127 -17.95 -23.26 25.57
CA LEU A 127 -17.32 -22.01 25.11
C LEU A 127 -17.68 -21.70 23.66
N GLU A 128 -17.80 -22.70 22.80
CA GLU A 128 -18.22 -22.53 21.40
C GLU A 128 -19.70 -22.08 21.32
N GLU A 129 -20.58 -22.66 22.13
CA GLU A 129 -21.98 -22.23 22.23
C GLU A 129 -22.11 -20.81 22.81
N GLU A 130 -21.28 -20.43 23.78
CA GLU A 130 -21.23 -19.07 24.30
C GLU A 130 -20.66 -18.08 23.27
N ALA A 131 -19.65 -18.46 22.51
CA ALA A 131 -19.11 -17.66 21.40
C ALA A 131 -20.17 -17.45 20.31
N LYS A 132 -20.97 -18.48 19.98
CA LYS A 132 -22.08 -18.37 19.03
C LYS A 132 -23.18 -17.44 19.55
N ARG A 133 -23.54 -17.54 20.84
CA ARG A 133 -24.55 -16.66 21.50
C ARG A 133 -24.06 -15.22 21.65
N SER A 134 -22.79 -15.00 21.96
CA SER A 134 -22.21 -13.66 22.01
C SER A 134 -22.06 -13.07 20.61
N ASN A 135 -21.76 -13.86 19.58
CA ASN A 135 -21.73 -13.39 18.20
C ASN A 135 -23.14 -13.08 17.65
N SER A 136 -24.20 -13.77 18.07
CA SER A 136 -25.58 -13.38 17.73
C SER A 136 -26.04 -12.13 18.49
N ASN A 137 -25.51 -11.90 19.71
CA ASN A 137 -25.71 -10.67 20.47
C ASN A 137 -24.72 -9.54 20.09
N LYS A 138 -23.82 -9.78 19.14
CA LYS A 138 -23.11 -8.74 18.38
C LYS A 138 -23.97 -8.28 17.19
N LEU A 139 -25.25 -8.00 17.44
CA LEU A 139 -25.80 -6.79 16.84
C LEU A 139 -24.86 -5.67 17.30
N PRO A 140 -24.37 -4.76 16.42
CA PRO A 140 -23.49 -3.69 16.85
C PRO A 140 -24.23 -2.99 17.98
N LYS A 141 -23.72 -3.20 19.20
CA LYS A 141 -24.24 -2.61 20.41
C LYS A 141 -24.24 -1.13 20.09
N ASP A 142 -25.42 -0.52 20.13
CA ASP A 142 -25.65 0.91 19.96
C ASP A 142 -25.07 1.67 21.18
N GLN A 143 -23.84 1.32 21.52
CA GLN A 143 -22.99 1.91 22.52
C GLN A 143 -22.17 2.94 21.77
N ARG A 144 -22.88 3.97 21.29
CA ARG A 144 -22.29 5.25 20.94
C ARG A 144 -21.89 5.94 22.24
N GLU A 145 -20.91 5.35 22.91
CA GLU A 145 -19.95 6.14 23.67
C GLU A 145 -19.45 7.21 22.71
N ALA A 146 -19.37 8.45 23.17
CA ALA A 146 -19.07 9.62 22.36
C ALA A 146 -17.77 9.42 21.58
N PHE A 147 -17.87 8.84 20.38
CA PHE A 147 -16.73 8.56 19.52
C PHE A 147 -16.04 9.89 19.26
N THR A 148 -14.77 9.95 19.62
CA THR A 148 -13.97 11.13 19.39
C THR A 148 -13.61 11.22 17.92
N ALA A 149 -13.28 12.42 17.44
CA ALA A 149 -12.79 12.63 16.08
C ALA A 149 -11.61 11.70 15.72
N GLN A 150 -10.78 11.39 16.73
CA GLN A 150 -9.68 10.45 16.66
C GLN A 150 -10.15 9.02 16.33
N ASP A 151 -11.25 8.56 16.93
CA ASP A 151 -11.76 7.20 16.69
C ASP A 151 -12.26 7.03 15.26
N TYR A 152 -12.99 8.03 14.74
CA TYR A 152 -13.38 8.06 13.33
C TYR A 152 -12.17 8.09 12.41
N PHE A 153 -11.14 8.87 12.77
CA PHE A 153 -9.91 8.92 11.99
C PHE A 153 -9.17 7.59 11.97
N GLN A 154 -9.16 6.82 13.06
CA GLN A 154 -8.54 5.49 13.12
C GLN A 154 -9.27 4.43 12.28
N ARG A 155 -10.52 4.66 11.87
CA ARG A 155 -11.25 3.78 10.93
C ARG A 155 -10.70 3.86 9.51
N ILE A 156 -10.15 5.02 9.13
CA ILE A 156 -9.55 5.22 7.82
C ILE A 156 -8.32 4.30 7.68
N ASP A 157 -8.12 3.65 6.54
CA ASP A 157 -6.99 2.75 6.33
C ASP A 157 -5.64 3.41 6.65
N ARG A 158 -4.72 2.66 7.26
CA ARG A 158 -3.39 3.15 7.66
C ARG A 158 -2.66 3.92 6.54
N ARG A 159 -2.78 3.45 5.30
CA ARG A 159 -2.15 4.08 4.12
C ARG A 159 -2.81 5.40 3.73
N LEU A 160 -4.13 5.49 3.87
CA LEU A 160 -4.89 6.72 3.64
C LEU A 160 -4.59 7.73 4.75
N ARG A 161 -4.57 7.32 6.02
CA ARG A 161 -4.16 8.18 7.15
C ARG A 161 -2.77 8.76 6.95
N ALA A 162 -1.80 7.97 6.49
CA ALA A 162 -0.45 8.45 6.20
C ALA A 162 -0.42 9.48 5.05
N THR A 163 -1.39 9.43 4.13
CA THR A 163 -1.55 10.43 3.07
C THR A 163 -2.23 11.69 3.61
N LEU A 164 -3.22 11.53 4.50
CA LEU A 164 -3.97 12.60 5.17
C LEU A 164 -3.20 13.34 6.28
N LYS A 165 -2.04 12.84 6.72
CA LYS A 165 -1.19 13.56 7.68
C LYS A 165 -0.10 14.42 7.04
N ARG A 166 -0.08 14.51 5.70
CA ARG A 166 0.91 15.32 4.99
C ARG A 166 0.38 16.75 4.85
N LYS A 167 1.26 17.74 5.03
CA LYS A 167 0.93 19.18 5.05
C LYS A 167 0.21 19.73 3.80
N GLN A 168 0.13 18.99 2.70
CA GLN A 168 -0.42 19.44 1.41
C GLN A 168 -1.69 18.71 0.98
N ILE A 169 -2.64 18.53 1.89
CA ILE A 169 -3.96 18.03 1.48
C ILE A 169 -4.79 19.21 1.02
N PRO A 170 -5.37 19.16 -0.19
CA PRO A 170 -6.33 20.16 -0.63
C PRO A 170 -7.61 20.07 0.23
N ILE A 171 -7.62 20.75 1.38
CA ILE A 171 -8.75 20.72 2.34
C ILE A 171 -10.06 21.10 1.63
N GLY A 172 -10.05 22.14 0.78
CA GLY A 172 -11.25 22.51 0.02
C GLY A 172 -11.77 21.41 -0.92
N THR A 173 -10.91 20.54 -1.45
CA THR A 173 -11.39 19.36 -2.21
C THR A 173 -12.04 18.35 -1.28
N LEU A 174 -11.52 18.19 -0.06
CA LEU A 174 -12.09 17.30 0.95
C LEU A 174 -13.46 17.79 1.40
N GLU A 175 -13.60 19.08 1.69
CA GLU A 175 -14.86 19.73 2.07
C GLU A 175 -15.95 19.52 1.01
N VAL A 176 -15.62 19.76 -0.27
CA VAL A 176 -16.58 19.55 -1.36
C VAL A 176 -17.02 18.09 -1.45
N LEU A 177 -16.10 17.13 -1.29
CA LEU A 177 -16.46 15.71 -1.28
C LEU A 177 -17.35 15.35 -0.09
N GLU A 178 -17.05 15.92 1.08
CA GLU A 178 -17.82 15.73 2.30
C GLU A 178 -19.23 16.30 2.20
N GLU A 179 -19.37 17.54 1.72
CA GLU A 179 -20.67 18.19 1.51
C GLU A 179 -21.55 17.44 0.52
N ASN A 180 -20.96 16.92 -0.56
CA ASN A 180 -21.68 16.11 -1.54
C ASN A 180 -22.26 14.83 -0.91
N LEU A 181 -21.48 14.13 -0.07
CA LEU A 181 -21.95 12.93 0.62
C LEU A 181 -22.98 13.29 1.71
N LEU A 182 -22.73 14.35 2.47
CA LEU A 182 -23.60 14.78 3.56
C LEU A 182 -24.97 15.22 3.04
N SER A 183 -25.00 15.99 1.95
CA SER A 183 -26.24 16.42 1.30
C SER A 183 -26.99 15.23 0.68
N PHE A 184 -26.29 14.33 -0.03
CA PHE A 184 -26.90 13.17 -0.66
C PHE A 184 -27.51 12.20 0.35
N PHE A 185 -26.72 11.74 1.34
CA PHE A 185 -27.19 10.78 2.33
C PHE A 185 -28.10 11.41 3.40
N GLY A 186 -28.03 12.72 3.59
CA GLY A 186 -29.00 13.45 4.41
C GLY A 186 -30.41 13.45 3.78
N ALA A 187 -30.50 13.51 2.46
CA ALA A 187 -31.78 13.41 1.74
C ALA A 187 -32.21 11.96 1.47
N GLN A 188 -31.25 11.08 1.16
CA GLN A 188 -31.50 9.70 0.72
C GLN A 188 -30.53 8.71 1.40
N PRO A 189 -30.77 8.34 2.67
CA PRO A 189 -29.83 7.52 3.45
C PRO A 189 -29.53 6.14 2.87
N HIS A 190 -30.49 5.53 2.15
CA HIS A 190 -30.36 4.16 1.62
C HIS A 190 -30.07 4.10 0.11
N SER A 191 -29.87 5.25 -0.54
CA SER A 191 -29.55 5.30 -1.97
C SER A 191 -28.06 5.13 -2.22
N VAL A 192 -27.69 4.79 -3.46
CA VAL A 192 -26.28 4.68 -3.87
C VAL A 192 -25.84 6.00 -4.49
N TYR A 193 -24.81 6.62 -3.92
CA TYR A 193 -24.17 7.79 -4.51
C TYR A 193 -23.15 7.34 -5.55
N THR A 194 -23.29 7.80 -6.79
CA THR A 194 -22.41 7.44 -7.90
C THR A 194 -21.71 8.67 -8.44
N THR A 195 -20.39 8.63 -8.57
CA THR A 195 -19.59 9.73 -9.11
C THR A 195 -18.46 9.27 -10.01
N ASN A 196 -18.14 10.09 -11.02
CA ASN A 196 -17.08 9.85 -11.99
C ASN A 196 -15.94 10.83 -11.79
N LEU A 197 -15.05 10.52 -10.85
CA LEU A 197 -13.87 11.36 -10.57
C LEU A 197 -12.78 11.10 -11.60
N GLY A 198 -12.34 12.14 -12.31
CA GLY A 198 -11.25 12.04 -13.29
C GLY A 198 -9.87 11.84 -12.64
N SER A 199 -9.67 12.42 -11.45
CA SER A 199 -8.43 12.31 -10.69
C SER A 199 -8.41 11.07 -9.81
N SER A 200 -7.34 10.27 -9.92
CA SER A 200 -7.11 9.16 -8.97
C SER A 200 -6.88 9.66 -7.54
N PHE A 201 -6.40 10.90 -7.38
CA PHE A 201 -6.15 11.51 -6.09
C PHE A 201 -7.46 11.94 -5.42
N GLU A 202 -8.37 12.61 -6.14
CA GLU A 202 -9.72 12.91 -5.62
C GLU A 202 -10.45 11.62 -5.24
N ARG A 203 -10.30 10.56 -6.04
CA ARG A 203 -10.89 9.25 -5.74
C ARG A 203 -10.32 8.64 -4.45
N LEU A 204 -9.03 8.82 -4.22
CA LEU A 204 -8.37 8.41 -2.97
C LEU A 204 -8.93 9.18 -1.77
N LEU A 205 -9.12 10.50 -1.91
CA LEU A 205 -9.71 11.34 -0.87
C LEU A 205 -11.16 10.94 -0.59
N LEU A 206 -11.97 10.70 -1.62
CA LEU A 206 -13.35 10.22 -1.48
C LEU A 206 -13.41 8.93 -0.67
N HIS A 207 -12.53 7.96 -0.95
CA HIS A 207 -12.46 6.73 -0.17
C HIS A 207 -12.14 6.99 1.32
N ALA A 208 -11.25 7.95 1.60
CA ALA A 208 -10.91 8.31 2.97
C ALA A 208 -12.08 8.98 3.70
N VAL A 209 -12.80 9.90 3.04
CA VAL A 209 -14.02 10.52 3.57
C VAL A 209 -15.07 9.45 3.86
N CYS A 210 -15.28 8.51 2.92
CA CYS A 210 -16.25 7.43 3.11
C CYS A 210 -15.92 6.60 4.36
N GLN A 211 -14.66 6.22 4.56
CA GLN A 211 -14.24 5.46 5.74
C GLN A 211 -14.42 6.25 7.04
N TYR A 212 -14.18 7.56 7.02
CA TYR A 212 -14.41 8.44 8.16
C TYR A 212 -15.90 8.53 8.53
N MET A 213 -16.77 8.71 7.51
CA MET A 213 -18.23 8.80 7.65
C MET A 213 -18.93 7.44 7.81
N ASP A 214 -18.17 6.35 7.96
CA ASP A 214 -18.69 4.99 8.08
C ASP A 214 -19.51 4.50 6.86
N LEU A 215 -19.18 5.03 5.67
CA LEU A 215 -19.74 4.65 4.38
C LEU A 215 -18.85 3.61 3.68
N VAL A 216 -19.46 2.80 2.82
CA VAL A 216 -18.75 1.83 1.98
C VAL A 216 -18.60 2.41 0.58
N SER A 217 -17.39 2.34 0.03
CA SER A 217 -17.11 2.86 -1.31
C SER A 217 -16.38 1.85 -2.18
N ALA A 218 -16.74 1.78 -3.46
CA ALA A 218 -16.17 0.86 -4.43
C ALA A 218 -15.95 1.56 -5.78
N SER A 219 -14.76 1.37 -6.37
CA SER A 219 -14.40 1.97 -7.65
C SER A 219 -14.31 0.94 -8.77
N SER A 220 -15.14 1.05 -9.80
CA SER A 220 -15.20 0.14 -10.97
C SER A 220 -14.88 0.88 -12.28
N ASP A 221 -14.51 0.14 -13.33
CA ASP A 221 -14.36 0.71 -14.68
C ASP A 221 -15.67 0.52 -15.44
N CYS A 222 -16.31 1.62 -15.86
CA CYS A 222 -17.53 1.59 -16.67
C CYS A 222 -17.36 2.54 -17.87
N ASN A 223 -17.68 2.07 -19.07
CA ASN A 223 -17.61 2.87 -20.31
C ASN A 223 -16.26 3.59 -20.54
N GLY A 224 -15.15 3.00 -20.08
CA GLY A 224 -13.81 3.58 -20.20
C GLY A 224 -13.48 4.70 -19.19
N ALA A 225 -14.42 5.04 -18.31
CA ALA A 225 -14.20 5.93 -17.17
C ALA A 225 -14.21 5.11 -15.87
N ARG A 226 -13.52 5.60 -14.83
CA ARG A 226 -13.61 4.99 -13.51
C ARG A 226 -14.75 5.65 -12.74
N GLN A 227 -15.73 4.85 -12.36
CA GLN A 227 -16.84 5.25 -11.51
C GLN A 227 -16.60 4.80 -10.07
N THR A 228 -17.03 5.62 -9.12
CA THR A 228 -17.04 5.29 -7.70
C THR A 228 -18.46 5.31 -7.19
N ASP A 229 -18.88 4.19 -6.61
CA ASP A 229 -20.16 4.05 -5.94
C ASP A 229 -19.94 4.07 -4.43
N VAL A 230 -20.81 4.77 -3.71
CA VAL A 230 -20.80 4.92 -2.27
C VAL A 230 -22.17 4.55 -1.73
N MET A 231 -22.19 3.76 -0.66
CA MET A 231 -23.42 3.30 -0.01
C MET A 231 -23.30 3.44 1.50
N ASN A 232 -24.42 3.78 2.14
CA ASN A 232 -24.54 3.70 3.58
C ASN A 232 -24.82 2.25 3.99
N LYS A 233 -23.97 1.69 4.84
CA LYS A 233 -24.16 0.34 5.39
C LYS A 233 -25.07 0.31 6.62
N GLN A 234 -25.40 1.48 7.17
CA GLN A 234 -26.25 1.59 8.34
C GLN A 234 -27.71 1.44 7.92
N GLU A 235 -28.48 0.62 8.65
CA GLU A 235 -29.91 0.41 8.37
C GLU A 235 -30.76 1.63 8.76
N GLY A 236 -30.24 2.49 9.66
CA GLY A 236 -30.89 3.70 10.15
C GLY A 236 -30.64 4.96 9.32
N LEU A 237 -30.99 6.11 9.90
CA LEU A 237 -30.69 7.43 9.33
C LEU A 237 -29.17 7.63 9.23
N PHE A 238 -28.73 8.29 8.15
CA PHE A 238 -27.33 8.69 8.00
C PHE A 238 -26.95 9.67 9.10
N GLN A 239 -25.86 9.37 9.81
CA GLN A 239 -25.33 10.24 10.85
C GLN A 239 -23.85 10.54 10.60
N PRO A 240 -23.52 11.74 10.09
CA PRO A 240 -22.14 12.11 9.84
C PRO A 240 -21.39 12.35 11.17
N PRO A 241 -20.07 12.06 11.22
CA PRO A 241 -19.22 12.46 12.33
C PRO A 241 -19.19 13.99 12.52
N SER A 242 -19.03 14.42 13.77
CA SER A 242 -18.74 15.80 14.13
C SER A 242 -17.51 15.81 15.06
N PRO A 243 -16.40 16.47 14.69
CA PRO A 243 -16.17 17.29 13.50
C PRO A 243 -16.08 16.48 12.19
N MET A 244 -16.13 17.19 11.06
CA MET A 244 -15.84 16.62 9.73
C MET A 244 -14.35 16.29 9.59
N LEU A 245 -13.97 15.47 8.60
CA LEU A 245 -12.58 15.08 8.38
C LEU A 245 -11.72 16.29 7.99
N SER A 246 -12.23 17.19 7.14
CA SER A 246 -11.57 18.46 6.80
C SER A 246 -11.20 19.25 8.06
N ALA A 247 -12.20 19.60 8.86
CA ALA A 247 -12.02 20.31 10.13
C ALA A 247 -11.08 19.56 11.08
N TYR A 248 -11.21 18.24 11.24
CA TYR A 248 -10.33 17.47 12.09
C TYR A 248 -8.86 17.54 11.63
N LEU A 249 -8.60 17.48 10.33
CA LEU A 249 -7.25 17.59 9.78
C LEU A 249 -6.65 19.00 9.91
N GLU A 250 -7.46 20.04 9.82
CA GLU A 250 -7.01 21.42 10.08
C GLU A 250 -6.49 21.60 11.51
N HIS A 251 -7.10 20.95 12.50
CA HIS A 251 -6.61 20.98 13.89
C HIS A 251 -5.34 20.16 14.11
N MET A 252 -4.99 19.26 13.19
CA MET A 252 -3.78 18.43 13.26
C MET A 252 -2.56 19.04 12.53
N SER A 253 -2.78 20.03 11.67
CA SER A 253 -1.75 20.68 10.86
C SER A 253 -1.07 21.83 11.60
#